data_AF-A0A369UV58-F1
#
_entry.id   AF-A0A369UV58-F1
#
_cell.length_a   1.000
_cell.length_b   1.000
_cell.length_c   1.000
_cell.angle_alpha   90.00
_cell.angle_beta   90.00
_cell.angle_gamma   90.00
#
_symmetry.space_group_name_H-M   'P 1'
#
loop_
_entity.id
_entity.type
_entity.pdbx_description
1 polymer ?
#
loop_
_entity_poly.entity_id
_entity_poly.type
_entity_poly.pdbx_seq_one_letter_code
_entity_poly.pdbx_strand_id
1 'polypeptide(L)'
;MPLMPSITLGTAISTPPAWRHWISLSIGMLCGIALSNVQATYSIAACDMSTKTCGVAVQTNNLAVGASVPYAQAGVGAVASQFETNPVYGPKGLALMKAGKTPKQALQQLLAEDGNFEGEGIQARQVALVGIDGLTAVYTGAEAQQANWAGSRCGPGYSIQGNGLAGPQVIEQMEQTYLHAAGSLAERLLAALSAGDAAGGQRSGRESSALLVKTPQGWPVDIDLRVDHATDPVGELRHLLNLEMARRQTVTAQRLVDAGQFDQAREQLDAALAKAPDWPRLWLRAARIAMQMDEPGLAMRDLDTALVRQPAWAATELNQGVYAELGQLEHFHAWIDTAQKQQTLRDADALTTHATVAERVALTRRLLEDGDAATARKLIDAIPVSTGSAAMHEVRADIALAQTDTAKAAAEIQLAVAAAPDDLRLRKKALRLKQALPKP
;
A
#
# COMPACT_ATOMS: atom_id res chain seq x y z
N MET A 1 -12.72 84.40 6.12
CA MET A 1 -11.58 85.32 5.90
C MET A 1 -10.30 84.55 6.19
N PRO A 2 -9.23 84.71 5.41
CA PRO A 2 -9.04 84.12 4.08
C PRO A 2 -7.69 83.33 4.06
N LEU A 3 -7.24 82.57 3.05
CA LEU A 3 -6.76 82.98 1.74
C LEU A 3 -6.32 81.70 0.97
N MET A 4 -6.84 81.52 -0.24
CA MET A 4 -6.10 81.00 -1.41
C MET A 4 -5.13 82.11 -1.90
N PRO A 5 -4.20 81.95 -2.90
CA PRO A 5 -4.26 81.07 -4.09
C PRO A 5 -2.89 80.57 -4.62
N SER A 6 -2.85 79.86 -5.75
CA SER A 6 -2.30 80.38 -7.03
C SER A 6 -2.78 79.49 -8.19
N ILE A 7 -3.65 80.01 -9.07
CA ILE A 7 -3.41 80.63 -10.41
C ILE A 7 -3.35 79.56 -11.54
N THR A 8 -4.44 79.33 -12.30
CA THR A 8 -4.83 79.91 -13.63
C THR A 8 -3.74 79.79 -14.71
N LEU A 9 -3.93 79.43 -15.99
CA LEU A 9 -4.98 79.45 -17.03
C LEU A 9 -4.64 78.28 -18.02
N GLY A 10 -5.44 77.82 -18.98
CA GLY A 10 -6.67 78.29 -19.59
C GLY A 10 -6.92 77.54 -20.91
N THR A 11 -8.14 77.76 -21.43
CA THR A 11 -8.57 77.67 -22.84
C THR A 11 -8.58 76.32 -23.57
N ALA A 12 -9.72 75.67 -23.39
CA ALA A 12 -10.58 75.01 -24.37
C ALA A 12 -10.37 75.32 -25.88
N ILE A 13 -10.49 74.28 -26.73
CA ILE A 13 -11.57 74.06 -27.74
C ILE A 13 -11.08 73.11 -28.87
N SER A 14 -12.00 72.21 -29.27
CA SER A 14 -12.13 71.47 -30.55
C SER A 14 -11.72 69.99 -30.58
N THR A 15 -12.74 69.13 -30.51
CA THR A 15 -12.83 67.85 -31.24
C THR A 15 -13.47 68.11 -32.62
N PRO A 16 -13.43 67.25 -33.67
CA PRO A 16 -13.24 65.77 -33.71
C PRO A 16 -12.33 65.34 -34.92
N PRO A 17 -12.28 64.11 -35.50
CA PRO A 17 -13.11 62.91 -35.28
C PRO A 17 -12.41 61.53 -35.21
N ALA A 18 -13.20 60.61 -34.65
CA ALA A 18 -13.26 59.16 -34.91
C ALA A 18 -12.08 58.26 -34.48
N TRP A 19 -12.47 57.07 -33.99
CA TRP A 19 -11.66 55.88 -33.65
C TRP A 19 -11.02 55.85 -32.26
N ARG A 20 -11.70 55.16 -31.31
CA ARG A 20 -11.21 54.28 -30.22
C ARG A 20 -12.32 54.12 -29.15
N HIS A 21 -13.08 53.02 -29.20
CA HIS A 21 -12.96 51.88 -28.29
C HIS A 21 -13.15 52.21 -26.80
N TRP A 22 -14.39 52.09 -26.30
CA TRP A 22 -14.65 51.68 -24.92
C TRP A 22 -15.86 50.75 -24.90
N ILE A 23 -15.58 49.45 -24.80
CA ILE A 23 -16.54 48.41 -24.43
C ILE A 23 -16.86 48.65 -22.95
N SER A 24 -18.09 49.04 -22.65
CA SER A 24 -18.63 48.93 -21.30
C SER A 24 -18.83 47.44 -21.00
N LEU A 25 -17.98 46.88 -20.14
CA LEU A 25 -18.05 45.50 -19.70
C LEU A 25 -19.36 45.25 -18.95
N SER A 26 -20.14 44.33 -19.50
CA SER A 26 -21.29 43.68 -18.89
C SER A 26 -20.88 42.98 -17.59
N ILE A 27 -21.45 43.39 -16.45
CA ILE A 27 -21.54 42.56 -15.25
C ILE A 27 -22.95 41.97 -15.25
N GLY A 28 -23.05 40.70 -15.62
CA GLY A 28 -24.31 39.98 -15.58
C GLY A 28 -24.18 38.60 -16.17
N MET A 29 -24.31 37.59 -15.32
CA MET A 29 -24.42 36.16 -15.64
C MET A 29 -23.10 35.40 -15.84
N LEU A 30 -22.25 35.41 -14.80
CA LEU A 30 -21.45 34.22 -14.49
C LEU A 30 -22.42 33.16 -13.95
N CYS A 31 -22.91 32.32 -14.85
CA CYS A 31 -23.46 31.01 -14.50
C CYS A 31 -22.40 30.31 -13.66
N GLY A 32 -22.63 30.23 -12.34
CA GLY A 32 -21.89 29.34 -11.47
C GLY A 32 -22.15 27.93 -11.93
N ILE A 33 -21.27 27.39 -12.77
CA ILE A 33 -21.09 25.95 -12.86
C ILE A 33 -20.50 25.58 -11.51
N ALA A 34 -21.37 25.28 -10.55
CA ALA A 34 -20.98 24.40 -9.48
C ALA A 34 -20.53 23.13 -10.20
N LEU A 35 -19.22 22.93 -10.29
CA LEU A 35 -18.66 21.62 -10.57
C LEU A 35 -19.17 20.76 -9.42
N SER A 36 -20.29 20.06 -9.64
CA SER A 36 -20.72 19.00 -8.76
C SER A 36 -19.49 18.10 -8.60
N ASN A 37 -19.08 17.87 -7.36
CA ASN A 37 -18.10 16.84 -7.06
C ASN A 37 -18.75 15.54 -7.53
N VAL A 38 -18.47 15.13 -8.77
CA VAL A 38 -18.99 13.89 -9.33
C VAL A 38 -18.26 12.76 -8.61
N GLN A 39 -18.78 12.39 -7.46
CA GLN A 39 -18.47 11.14 -6.80
C GLN A 39 -18.88 10.04 -7.76
N ALA A 40 -17.95 9.17 -8.09
CA ALA A 40 -18.19 8.08 -9.02
C ALA A 40 -17.65 6.79 -8.42
N THR A 41 -18.39 5.71 -8.58
CA THR A 41 -18.11 4.42 -7.94
C THR A 41 -18.70 3.32 -8.80
N TYR A 42 -17.95 2.23 -8.96
CA TYR A 42 -18.50 0.97 -9.47
C TYR A 42 -18.13 -0.19 -8.56
N SER A 43 -19.04 -1.16 -8.51
CA SER A 43 -18.88 -2.34 -7.68
C SER A 43 -19.51 -3.57 -8.32
N ILE A 44 -19.07 -4.72 -7.83
CA ILE A 44 -19.70 -6.01 -8.06
C ILE A 44 -19.93 -6.67 -6.71
N ALA A 45 -21.18 -7.07 -6.45
CA ALA A 45 -21.57 -7.92 -5.33
C ALA A 45 -21.95 -9.29 -5.88
N ALA A 46 -21.49 -10.38 -5.27
CA ALA A 46 -21.84 -11.71 -5.72
C ALA A 46 -21.78 -12.76 -4.61
N CYS A 47 -22.48 -13.87 -4.85
CA CYS A 47 -22.43 -15.07 -4.03
C CYS A 47 -22.17 -16.29 -4.90
N ASP A 48 -21.29 -17.17 -4.41
CA ASP A 48 -21.11 -18.52 -4.93
C ASP A 48 -21.95 -19.48 -4.09
N MET A 49 -23.09 -19.89 -4.65
CA MET A 49 -24.06 -20.76 -3.97
C MET A 49 -23.49 -22.14 -3.63
N SER A 50 -22.53 -22.64 -4.42
CA SER A 50 -21.93 -23.96 -4.23
C SER A 50 -21.05 -24.00 -2.98
N THR A 51 -20.26 -22.94 -2.77
CA THR A 51 -19.35 -22.82 -1.63
C THR A 51 -19.94 -22.04 -0.47
N LYS A 52 -21.15 -21.47 -0.64
CA LYS A 52 -21.80 -20.53 0.30
C LYS A 52 -20.94 -19.30 0.62
N THR A 53 -20.09 -18.90 -0.31
CA THR A 53 -19.19 -17.75 -0.19
C THR A 53 -19.87 -16.51 -0.78
N CYS A 54 -19.78 -15.36 -0.13
CA CYS A 54 -20.32 -14.10 -0.66
C CYS A 54 -19.28 -12.99 -0.54
N GLY A 55 -19.31 -12.02 -1.45
CA GLY A 55 -18.34 -10.95 -1.46
C GLY A 55 -18.72 -9.75 -2.31
N VAL A 56 -17.95 -8.68 -2.14
CA VAL A 56 -18.07 -7.42 -2.87
C VAL A 56 -16.68 -6.94 -3.26
N ALA A 57 -16.53 -6.45 -4.49
CA ALA A 57 -15.39 -5.67 -4.92
C ALA A 57 -15.85 -4.29 -5.39
N VAL A 58 -15.10 -3.23 -5.06
CA VAL A 58 -15.49 -1.84 -5.31
C VAL A 58 -14.28 -0.97 -5.61
N GLN A 59 -14.45 0.06 -6.45
CA GLN A 59 -13.49 1.13 -6.70
C GLN A 59 -14.19 2.49 -6.73
N THR A 60 -13.54 3.51 -6.17
CA THR A 60 -14.01 4.91 -6.18
C THR A 60 -12.84 5.90 -6.28
N ASN A 61 -13.14 7.18 -6.54
CA ASN A 61 -12.21 8.30 -6.42
C ASN A 61 -12.26 8.98 -5.03
N ASN A 62 -12.97 8.40 -4.08
CA ASN A 62 -12.95 8.82 -2.68
C ASN A 62 -11.97 7.97 -1.85
N LEU A 63 -11.60 8.47 -0.67
CA LEU A 63 -10.72 7.77 0.26
C LEU A 63 -11.42 6.55 0.88
N ALA A 64 -10.67 5.46 1.10
CA ALA A 64 -11.02 4.37 2.00
C ALA A 64 -12.39 3.68 1.79
N VAL A 65 -12.80 3.45 0.54
CA VAL A 65 -14.12 2.88 0.19
C VAL A 65 -14.45 1.54 0.84
N GLY A 66 -13.42 0.76 1.19
CA GLY A 66 -13.59 -0.51 1.88
C GLY A 66 -14.25 -0.40 3.25
N ALA A 67 -14.29 0.79 3.86
CA ALA A 67 -14.93 1.00 5.16
C ALA A 67 -16.45 1.13 5.08
N SER A 68 -17.01 1.55 3.95
CA SER A 68 -18.39 2.03 3.87
C SER A 68 -19.26 1.31 2.84
N VAL A 69 -18.69 0.79 1.76
CA VAL A 69 -19.47 0.19 0.66
C VAL A 69 -19.64 -1.33 0.79
N PRO A 70 -18.57 -2.14 0.93
CA PRO A 70 -18.69 -3.58 0.80
C PRO A 70 -19.13 -4.25 2.11
N TYR A 71 -20.21 -5.04 2.05
CA TYR A 71 -20.64 -5.92 3.13
C TYR A 71 -20.98 -7.30 2.59
N ALA A 72 -20.59 -8.35 3.32
CA ALA A 72 -20.94 -9.72 2.98
C ALA A 72 -21.06 -10.58 4.23
N GLN A 73 -21.86 -11.63 4.13
CA GLN A 73 -21.92 -12.70 5.12
C GLN A 73 -22.08 -14.04 4.41
N ALA A 74 -21.18 -14.98 4.71
CA ALA A 74 -21.23 -16.33 4.17
C ALA A 74 -22.56 -17.01 4.47
N GLY A 75 -23.10 -17.72 3.48
CA GLY A 75 -24.39 -18.40 3.59
C GLY A 75 -25.60 -17.47 3.72
N VAL A 76 -25.44 -16.15 3.53
CA VAL A 76 -26.55 -15.18 3.61
C VAL A 76 -26.61 -14.30 2.37
N GLY A 77 -25.56 -13.52 2.09
CA GLY A 77 -25.61 -12.56 1.00
C GLY A 77 -24.46 -11.56 0.97
N ALA A 78 -24.52 -10.66 -0.01
CA ALA A 78 -23.64 -9.52 -0.20
C ALA A 78 -24.47 -8.24 -0.41
N VAL A 79 -23.97 -7.11 0.10
CA VAL A 79 -24.63 -5.80 0.02
C VAL A 79 -23.59 -4.75 -0.36
N ALA A 80 -23.92 -3.90 -1.33
CA ALA A 80 -23.12 -2.75 -1.72
C ALA A 80 -24.03 -1.52 -1.77
N SER A 81 -23.78 -0.55 -0.89
CA SER A 81 -24.44 0.78 -0.91
C SER A 81 -23.40 1.83 -1.31
N GLN A 82 -23.68 2.64 -2.32
CA GLN A 82 -22.74 3.59 -2.93
C GLN A 82 -23.46 4.84 -3.46
N PHE A 83 -22.71 5.72 -4.16
CA PHE A 83 -23.03 7.12 -4.43
C PHE A 83 -23.00 7.89 -3.09
N GLU A 84 -24.10 8.43 -2.59
CA GLU A 84 -24.14 8.86 -1.18
C GLU A 84 -24.39 7.64 -0.30
N THR A 85 -23.33 7.15 0.33
CA THR A 85 -23.32 5.84 1.00
C THR A 85 -24.04 5.90 2.34
N ASN A 86 -25.00 4.99 2.57
CA ASN A 86 -25.58 4.76 3.90
C ASN A 86 -25.00 3.46 4.50
N PRO A 87 -23.98 3.53 5.38
CA PRO A 87 -23.30 2.34 5.90
C PRO A 87 -24.20 1.44 6.76
N VAL A 88 -25.37 1.94 7.21
CA VAL A 88 -26.36 1.14 7.95
C VAL A 88 -26.98 0.06 7.05
N TYR A 89 -27.04 0.29 5.73
CA TYR A 89 -27.67 -0.64 4.79
C TYR A 89 -26.98 -2.00 4.76
N GLY A 90 -25.66 -2.04 4.91
CA GLY A 90 -24.89 -3.26 4.89
C GLY A 90 -25.31 -4.26 5.97
N PRO A 91 -25.02 -3.97 7.26
CA PRO A 91 -25.37 -4.86 8.36
C PRO A 91 -26.87 -5.15 8.44
N LYS A 92 -27.73 -4.15 8.21
CA LYS A 92 -29.18 -4.30 8.28
C LYS A 92 -29.72 -5.14 7.12
N GLY A 93 -29.25 -4.93 5.89
CA GLY A 93 -29.63 -5.72 4.73
C GLY A 93 -29.25 -7.20 4.90
N LEU A 94 -28.04 -7.47 5.39
CA LEU A 94 -27.61 -8.83 5.72
C LEU A 94 -28.48 -9.45 6.84
N ALA A 95 -28.80 -8.70 7.89
CA ALA A 95 -29.68 -9.18 8.97
C ALA A 95 -31.09 -9.52 8.46
N LEU A 96 -31.65 -8.70 7.57
CA LEU A 96 -32.96 -8.96 6.95
C LEU A 96 -32.94 -10.21 6.07
N MET A 97 -31.91 -10.38 5.24
CA MET A 97 -31.75 -11.58 4.42
C MET A 97 -31.53 -12.83 5.28
N LYS A 98 -30.75 -12.72 6.37
CA LYS A 98 -30.57 -13.80 7.35
C LYS A 98 -31.88 -14.20 8.01
N ALA A 99 -32.79 -13.25 8.22
CA ALA A 99 -34.13 -13.49 8.75
C ALA A 99 -35.12 -14.06 7.71
N GLY A 100 -34.66 -14.38 6.50
CA GLY A 100 -35.46 -15.03 5.45
C GLY A 100 -36.14 -14.06 4.48
N LYS A 101 -35.86 -12.75 4.55
CA LYS A 101 -36.35 -11.82 3.53
C LYS A 101 -35.58 -12.00 2.23
N THR A 102 -36.28 -11.91 1.10
CA THR A 102 -35.60 -11.86 -0.19
C THR A 102 -34.82 -10.54 -0.32
N PRO A 103 -33.78 -10.45 -1.18
CA PRO A 103 -33.07 -9.21 -1.45
C PRO A 103 -34.00 -8.03 -1.80
N LYS A 104 -35.09 -8.30 -2.55
CA LYS A 104 -36.09 -7.28 -2.90
C LYS A 104 -36.85 -6.77 -1.68
N GLN A 105 -37.30 -7.66 -0.80
CA GLN A 105 -38.01 -7.29 0.43
C GLN A 105 -37.09 -6.54 1.41
N ALA A 106 -35.84 -6.99 1.53
CA ALA A 106 -34.83 -6.32 2.34
C ALA A 106 -34.55 -4.90 1.81
N LEU A 107 -34.32 -4.75 0.50
CA LEU A 107 -34.08 -3.46 -0.13
C LEU A 107 -35.27 -2.50 0.04
N GLN A 108 -36.51 -2.97 -0.16
CA GLN A 108 -37.71 -2.15 0.05
C GLN A 108 -37.79 -1.61 1.49
N GLN A 109 -37.47 -2.44 2.48
CA GLN A 109 -37.45 -2.01 3.86
C GLN A 109 -36.32 -1.02 4.15
N LEU A 110 -35.11 -1.26 3.62
CA LEU A 110 -33.99 -0.33 3.77
C LEU A 110 -34.32 1.06 3.23
N LEU A 111 -34.91 1.13 2.03
CA LEU A 111 -35.31 2.40 1.41
C LEU A 111 -36.42 3.11 2.19
N ALA A 112 -37.40 2.37 2.70
CA ALA A 112 -38.48 2.93 3.52
C ALA A 112 -37.97 3.50 4.86
N GLU A 113 -36.86 2.94 5.37
CA GLU A 113 -36.25 3.26 6.66
C GLU A 113 -34.90 3.99 6.49
N ASP A 114 -34.64 4.64 5.35
CA ASP A 114 -33.33 5.25 5.03
C ASP A 114 -32.89 6.28 6.08
N GLY A 115 -33.86 7.03 6.62
CA GLY A 115 -33.64 8.00 7.69
C GLY A 115 -32.87 9.25 7.27
N ASN A 116 -32.69 9.47 5.96
CA ASN A 116 -31.93 10.58 5.38
C ASN A 116 -30.52 10.72 5.98
N PHE A 117 -29.76 9.62 6.02
CA PHE A 117 -28.40 9.60 6.57
C PHE A 117 -27.52 10.70 5.95
N GLU A 118 -26.84 11.47 6.81
CA GLU A 118 -26.03 12.66 6.46
C GLU A 118 -26.78 13.76 5.67
N GLY A 119 -28.11 13.81 5.77
CA GLY A 119 -28.94 14.80 5.08
C GLY A 119 -29.34 14.38 3.66
N GLU A 120 -28.82 13.26 3.17
CA GLU A 120 -29.10 12.73 1.83
C GLU A 120 -30.25 11.74 1.86
N GLY A 121 -31.13 11.74 0.86
CA GLY A 121 -32.28 10.83 0.79
C GLY A 121 -32.07 9.66 -0.16
N ILE A 122 -33.11 8.84 -0.35
CA ILE A 122 -33.06 7.69 -1.29
C ILE A 122 -32.68 8.10 -2.72
N GLN A 123 -32.94 9.35 -3.15
CA GLN A 123 -32.59 9.81 -4.49
C GLN A 123 -31.07 9.81 -4.75
N ALA A 124 -30.27 9.95 -3.69
CA ALA A 124 -28.81 9.93 -3.73
C ALA A 124 -28.21 8.56 -3.39
N ARG A 125 -29.00 7.47 -3.40
CA ARG A 125 -28.50 6.11 -3.11
C ARG A 125 -28.38 5.27 -4.37
N GLN A 126 -27.32 4.47 -4.48
CA GLN A 126 -27.28 3.33 -5.38
C GLN A 126 -26.94 2.07 -4.57
N VAL A 127 -27.78 1.04 -4.63
CA VAL A 127 -27.73 -0.10 -3.70
C VAL A 127 -27.97 -1.41 -4.44
N ALA A 128 -27.14 -2.41 -4.16
CA ALA A 128 -27.40 -3.80 -4.54
C ALA A 128 -27.40 -4.73 -3.33
N LEU A 129 -28.35 -5.67 -3.32
CA LEU A 129 -28.38 -6.83 -2.44
C LEU A 129 -28.37 -8.09 -3.30
N VAL A 130 -27.50 -9.03 -2.95
CA VAL A 130 -27.40 -10.35 -3.57
C VAL A 130 -27.56 -11.40 -2.48
N GLY A 131 -28.57 -12.26 -2.60
CA GLY A 131 -28.82 -13.35 -1.67
C GLY A 131 -28.05 -14.61 -2.04
N ILE A 132 -27.76 -15.46 -1.04
CA ILE A 132 -27.17 -16.78 -1.27
C ILE A 132 -28.10 -17.73 -2.05
N ASP A 133 -29.39 -17.41 -2.13
CA ASP A 133 -30.39 -18.08 -2.94
C ASP A 133 -30.31 -17.74 -4.44
N GLY A 134 -29.39 -16.85 -4.82
CA GLY A 134 -29.19 -16.39 -6.19
C GLY A 134 -30.13 -15.23 -6.59
N LEU A 135 -31.03 -14.80 -5.71
CA LEU A 135 -31.88 -13.65 -5.97
C LEU A 135 -31.07 -12.35 -5.81
N THR A 136 -31.49 -11.32 -6.53
CA THR A 136 -30.81 -10.02 -6.52
C THR A 136 -31.84 -8.89 -6.52
N ALA A 137 -31.46 -7.75 -5.95
CA ALA A 137 -32.24 -6.53 -5.98
C ALA A 137 -31.31 -5.32 -6.08
N VAL A 138 -31.62 -4.41 -6.98
CA VAL A 138 -30.85 -3.20 -7.24
C VAL A 138 -31.76 -1.98 -7.21
N TYR A 139 -31.25 -0.86 -6.70
CA TYR A 139 -31.91 0.43 -6.72
C TYR A 139 -30.88 1.51 -7.08
N THR A 140 -31.27 2.40 -7.99
CA THR A 140 -30.50 3.61 -8.34
C THR A 140 -31.45 4.80 -8.22
N GLY A 141 -31.22 5.66 -7.23
CA GLY A 141 -32.02 6.87 -6.99
C GLY A 141 -31.88 7.89 -8.12
N ALA A 142 -32.82 8.82 -8.22
CA ALA A 142 -32.90 9.74 -9.37
C ALA A 142 -31.68 10.67 -9.51
N GLU A 143 -31.02 11.04 -8.41
CA GLU A 143 -29.80 11.86 -8.46
C GLU A 143 -28.60 11.00 -8.88
N ALA A 144 -28.49 9.78 -8.34
CA ALA A 144 -27.47 8.82 -8.78
C ALA A 144 -27.59 8.50 -10.28
N GLN A 145 -28.82 8.44 -10.82
CA GLN A 145 -29.07 8.25 -12.26
C GLN A 145 -28.55 9.41 -13.12
N GLN A 146 -28.42 10.61 -12.56
CA GLN A 146 -27.94 11.81 -13.25
C GLN A 146 -26.41 11.97 -13.22
N ALA A 147 -25.69 11.10 -12.49
CA ALA A 147 -24.24 11.15 -12.40
C ALA A 147 -23.58 10.65 -13.72
N ASN A 148 -23.48 11.54 -14.73
CA ASN A 148 -22.94 11.29 -16.08
C ASN A 148 -23.51 10.04 -16.77
N TRP A 149 -22.98 8.87 -16.42
CA TRP A 149 -23.55 7.57 -16.76
C TRP A 149 -23.66 6.73 -15.49
N ALA A 150 -24.86 6.21 -15.24
CA ALA A 150 -25.13 5.28 -14.15
C ALA A 150 -26.00 4.13 -14.66
N GLY A 151 -25.77 2.95 -14.10
CA GLY A 151 -26.49 1.75 -14.52
C GLY A 151 -26.14 0.54 -13.69
N SER A 152 -26.82 -0.57 -13.99
CA SER A 152 -26.57 -1.86 -13.36
C SER A 152 -26.89 -3.00 -14.31
N ARG A 153 -26.26 -4.15 -14.06
CA ARG A 153 -26.50 -5.44 -14.69
C ARG A 153 -26.53 -6.49 -13.58
N CYS A 154 -27.50 -7.39 -13.62
CA CYS A 154 -27.67 -8.40 -12.60
C CYS A 154 -28.08 -9.73 -13.22
N GLY A 155 -27.71 -10.80 -12.54
CA GLY A 155 -28.08 -12.17 -12.89
C GLY A 155 -28.13 -13.04 -11.64
N PRO A 156 -28.29 -14.37 -11.81
CA PRO A 156 -28.32 -15.28 -10.68
C PRO A 156 -27.04 -15.18 -9.85
N GLY A 157 -27.17 -14.74 -8.59
CA GLY A 157 -26.06 -14.67 -7.64
C GLY A 157 -25.06 -13.52 -7.85
N TYR A 158 -25.35 -12.51 -8.70
CA TYR A 158 -24.50 -11.34 -8.82
C TYR A 158 -25.24 -10.06 -9.23
N SER A 159 -24.65 -8.93 -8.85
CA SER A 159 -25.05 -7.59 -9.31
C SER A 159 -23.80 -6.74 -9.54
N ILE A 160 -23.78 -6.04 -10.68
CA ILE A 160 -22.77 -5.07 -11.08
C ILE A 160 -23.47 -3.74 -11.25
N GLN A 161 -22.89 -2.68 -10.70
CA GLN A 161 -23.50 -1.36 -10.71
C GLN A 161 -22.45 -0.27 -10.68
N GLY A 162 -22.80 0.90 -11.21
CA GLY A 162 -21.97 2.08 -11.07
C GLY A 162 -22.69 3.37 -11.38
N ASN A 163 -22.05 4.47 -10.99
CA ASN A 163 -22.44 5.85 -11.20
C ASN A 163 -21.19 6.67 -11.56
N GLY A 164 -21.36 7.73 -12.35
CA GLY A 164 -20.26 8.56 -12.83
C GLY A 164 -19.27 7.83 -13.74
N LEU A 165 -19.72 6.77 -14.44
CA LEU A 165 -18.84 5.94 -15.27
C LEU A 165 -18.53 6.61 -16.61
N ALA A 166 -17.47 6.12 -17.26
CA ALA A 166 -17.14 6.50 -18.63
C ALA A 166 -18.23 6.11 -19.65
N GLY A 167 -19.05 5.10 -19.34
CA GLY A 167 -20.18 4.66 -20.16
C GLY A 167 -20.64 3.23 -19.84
N PRO A 168 -21.61 2.70 -20.61
CA PRO A 168 -22.18 1.36 -20.39
C PRO A 168 -21.16 0.23 -20.54
N GLN A 169 -20.14 0.44 -21.37
CA GLN A 169 -19.09 -0.55 -21.62
C GLN A 169 -18.38 -0.99 -20.33
N VAL A 170 -18.34 -0.14 -19.31
CA VAL A 170 -17.69 -0.45 -18.02
C VAL A 170 -18.41 -1.64 -17.36
N ILE A 171 -19.71 -1.54 -17.13
CA ILE A 171 -20.46 -2.62 -16.47
C ILE A 171 -20.63 -3.85 -17.39
N GLU A 172 -20.61 -3.64 -18.72
CA GLU A 172 -20.67 -4.72 -19.71
C GLU A 172 -19.41 -5.58 -19.69
N GLN A 173 -18.23 -4.95 -19.66
CA GLN A 173 -16.96 -5.67 -19.58
C GLN A 173 -16.78 -6.33 -18.21
N MET A 174 -17.22 -5.69 -17.13
CA MET A 174 -17.25 -6.33 -15.80
C MET A 174 -18.10 -7.60 -15.81
N GLU A 175 -19.31 -7.56 -16.39
CA GLU A 175 -20.23 -8.71 -16.44
C GLU A 175 -19.66 -9.83 -17.30
N GLN A 176 -19.22 -9.51 -18.52
CA GLN A 176 -18.62 -10.49 -19.43
C GLN A 176 -17.41 -11.17 -18.76
N THR A 177 -16.54 -10.41 -18.10
CA THR A 177 -15.38 -10.97 -17.41
C THR A 177 -15.79 -11.84 -16.23
N TYR A 178 -16.72 -11.39 -15.39
CA TYR A 178 -17.19 -12.16 -14.23
C TYR A 178 -17.75 -13.53 -14.62
N LEU A 179 -18.57 -13.58 -15.67
CA LEU A 179 -19.23 -14.79 -16.13
C LEU A 179 -18.26 -15.83 -16.74
N HIS A 180 -17.12 -15.39 -17.26
CA HIS A 180 -16.12 -16.27 -17.89
C HIS A 180 -14.87 -16.50 -17.02
N ALA A 181 -14.69 -15.74 -15.95
CA ALA A 181 -13.55 -15.88 -15.07
C ALA A 181 -13.60 -17.22 -14.30
N ALA A 182 -12.45 -17.88 -14.21
CA ALA A 182 -12.25 -19.09 -13.42
C ALA A 182 -11.65 -18.75 -12.04
N GLY A 183 -11.60 -19.75 -11.16
CA GLY A 183 -11.00 -19.64 -9.83
C GLY A 183 -12.01 -19.32 -8.73
N SER A 184 -11.47 -18.87 -7.60
CA SER A 184 -12.24 -18.51 -6.41
C SER A 184 -13.15 -17.30 -6.66
N LEU A 185 -14.17 -17.11 -5.81
CA LEU A 185 -15.03 -15.93 -5.89
C LEU A 185 -14.22 -14.62 -5.84
N ALA A 186 -13.16 -14.58 -5.03
CA ALA A 186 -12.27 -13.43 -4.91
C ALA A 186 -11.57 -13.07 -6.22
N GLU A 187 -11.03 -14.08 -6.93
CA GLU A 187 -10.39 -13.90 -8.22
C GLU A 187 -11.39 -13.41 -9.28
N ARG A 188 -12.59 -14.01 -9.33
CA ARG A 188 -13.64 -13.58 -10.28
C ARG A 188 -14.13 -12.15 -10.02
N LEU A 189 -14.34 -11.78 -8.76
CA LEU A 189 -14.74 -10.42 -8.37
C LEU A 189 -13.68 -9.38 -8.76
N LEU A 190 -12.41 -9.67 -8.48
CA LEU A 190 -11.32 -8.76 -8.83
C LEU A 190 -11.10 -8.70 -10.35
N ALA A 191 -11.22 -9.82 -11.07
CA ALA A 191 -11.13 -9.84 -12.52
C ALA A 191 -12.21 -8.94 -13.14
N ALA A 192 -13.45 -9.02 -12.65
CA ALA A 192 -14.53 -8.14 -13.07
C ALA A 192 -14.18 -6.67 -12.79
N LEU A 193 -13.78 -6.34 -11.56
CA LEU A 193 -13.40 -4.96 -11.19
C LEU A 193 -12.28 -4.41 -12.09
N SER A 194 -11.28 -5.26 -12.39
CA SER A 194 -10.17 -4.95 -13.28
C SER A 194 -10.60 -4.68 -14.72
N ALA A 195 -11.57 -5.44 -15.23
CA ALA A 195 -12.13 -5.20 -16.56
C ALA A 195 -12.92 -3.89 -16.61
N GLY A 196 -13.61 -3.52 -15.52
CA GLY A 196 -14.26 -2.23 -15.37
C GLY A 196 -13.27 -1.06 -15.47
N ASP A 197 -12.16 -1.13 -14.73
CA ASP A 197 -11.08 -0.13 -14.79
C ASP A 197 -10.51 -0.01 -16.22
N ALA A 198 -10.21 -1.15 -16.86
CA ALA A 198 -9.67 -1.19 -18.23
C ALA A 198 -10.66 -0.66 -19.29
N ALA A 199 -11.97 -0.79 -19.06
CA ALA A 199 -13.03 -0.28 -19.93
C ALA A 199 -13.28 1.25 -19.76
N GLY A 200 -12.45 1.91 -18.96
CA GLY A 200 -12.48 3.36 -18.72
C GLY A 200 -12.94 3.73 -17.30
N GLY A 201 -13.40 2.76 -16.51
CA GLY A 201 -13.80 2.96 -15.12
C GLY A 201 -14.70 4.15 -14.90
N GLN A 202 -14.38 4.94 -13.88
CA GLN A 202 -15.05 6.21 -13.61
C GLN A 202 -14.33 7.40 -14.25
N ARG A 203 -15.09 8.45 -14.59
CA ARG A 203 -14.55 9.61 -15.30
C ARG A 203 -13.70 10.54 -14.43
N SER A 204 -13.93 10.52 -13.12
CA SER A 204 -13.31 11.43 -12.15
C SER A 204 -11.99 10.94 -11.56
N GLY A 205 -11.36 9.91 -12.16
CA GLY A 205 -10.11 9.32 -11.68
C GLY A 205 -10.33 8.19 -10.68
N ARG A 206 -9.29 7.81 -9.92
CA ARG A 206 -9.33 6.68 -9.00
C ARG A 206 -8.47 6.96 -7.79
N GLU A 207 -8.90 6.47 -6.63
CA GLU A 207 -8.27 6.77 -5.34
C GLU A 207 -8.22 5.53 -4.44
N SER A 208 -9.32 4.80 -4.28
CA SER A 208 -9.38 3.65 -3.38
C SER A 208 -10.16 2.48 -3.97
N SER A 209 -9.85 1.27 -3.48
CA SER A 209 -10.49 0.02 -3.89
C SER A 209 -10.46 -1.02 -2.77
N ALA A 210 -11.45 -1.92 -2.76
CA ALA A 210 -11.54 -2.97 -1.76
C ALA A 210 -12.13 -4.26 -2.33
N LEU A 211 -11.72 -5.39 -1.73
CA LEU A 211 -12.25 -6.72 -1.97
C LEU A 211 -12.56 -7.39 -0.64
N LEU A 212 -13.84 -7.62 -0.39
CA LEU A 212 -14.35 -8.34 0.77
C LEU A 212 -14.97 -9.66 0.32
N VAL A 213 -14.51 -10.77 0.87
CA VAL A 213 -15.10 -12.10 0.64
C VAL A 213 -15.22 -12.84 1.97
N LYS A 214 -16.44 -13.26 2.31
CA LYS A 214 -16.76 -14.03 3.51
C LYS A 214 -17.11 -15.47 3.13
N THR A 215 -16.46 -16.40 3.81
CA THR A 215 -16.53 -17.85 3.60
C THR A 215 -17.18 -18.53 4.81
N PRO A 216 -17.79 -19.73 4.66
CA PRO A 216 -18.32 -20.47 5.82
C PRO A 216 -17.25 -20.82 6.86
N GLN A 217 -15.98 -20.93 6.45
CA GLN A 217 -14.86 -21.21 7.34
C GLN A 217 -14.45 -20.00 8.19
N GLY A 218 -14.81 -18.78 7.75
CA GLY A 218 -14.44 -17.54 8.42
C GLY A 218 -12.95 -17.24 8.34
N TRP A 219 -12.47 -16.41 9.27
CA TRP A 219 -11.04 -16.10 9.40
C TRP A 219 -10.25 -17.37 9.79
N PRO A 220 -9.09 -17.66 9.15
CA PRO A 220 -8.31 -16.81 8.23
C PRO A 220 -8.51 -17.09 6.73
N VAL A 221 -9.63 -17.73 6.34
CA VAL A 221 -9.97 -18.01 4.93
C VAL A 221 -10.75 -16.86 4.29
N ASP A 222 -11.41 -16.03 5.09
CA ASP A 222 -11.99 -14.78 4.64
C ASP A 222 -10.93 -13.85 4.02
N ILE A 223 -11.38 -13.03 3.07
CA ILE A 223 -10.56 -11.99 2.42
C ILE A 223 -11.15 -10.64 2.77
N ASP A 224 -10.30 -9.75 3.24
CA ASP A 224 -10.61 -8.34 3.49
C ASP A 224 -9.36 -7.55 3.10
N LEU A 225 -9.29 -7.20 1.81
CA LEU A 225 -8.16 -6.48 1.23
C LEU A 225 -8.61 -5.09 0.84
N ARG A 226 -7.81 -4.11 1.23
CA ARG A 226 -8.15 -2.69 1.09
C ARG A 226 -6.95 -1.91 0.62
N VAL A 227 -7.17 -1.09 -0.40
CA VAL A 227 -6.27 -0.03 -0.84
C VAL A 227 -7.02 1.27 -0.60
N ASP A 228 -6.75 1.91 0.53
CA ASP A 228 -7.52 3.07 0.97
C ASP A 228 -7.09 4.38 0.25
N HIS A 229 -5.90 4.40 -0.36
CA HIS A 229 -5.38 5.47 -1.21
C HIS A 229 -4.25 4.94 -2.13
N ALA A 230 -4.39 5.08 -3.44
CA ALA A 230 -3.33 4.84 -4.43
C ALA A 230 -3.68 5.49 -5.78
N THR A 231 -2.66 5.71 -6.63
CA THR A 231 -2.85 6.15 -8.02
C THR A 231 -3.40 5.05 -8.94
N ASP A 232 -3.11 3.79 -8.62
CA ASP A 232 -3.67 2.58 -9.25
C ASP A 232 -4.21 1.62 -8.18
N PRO A 233 -5.36 1.94 -7.55
CA PRO A 233 -5.86 1.15 -6.44
C PRO A 233 -6.32 -0.26 -6.87
N VAL A 234 -6.71 -0.47 -8.13
CA VAL A 234 -7.11 -1.80 -8.63
C VAL A 234 -5.88 -2.67 -8.90
N GLY A 235 -4.81 -2.10 -9.44
CA GLY A 235 -3.52 -2.78 -9.58
C GLY A 235 -2.93 -3.19 -8.23
N GLU A 236 -2.94 -2.29 -7.25
CA GLU A 236 -2.49 -2.57 -5.88
C GLU A 236 -3.37 -3.63 -5.20
N LEU A 237 -4.69 -3.59 -5.38
CA LEU A 237 -5.59 -4.61 -4.84
C LEU A 237 -5.32 -5.99 -5.46
N ARG A 238 -4.94 -6.04 -6.74
CA ARG A 238 -4.49 -7.27 -7.42
C ARG A 238 -3.17 -7.78 -6.87
N HIS A 239 -2.24 -6.89 -6.59
CA HIS A 239 -1.00 -7.26 -5.91
C HIS A 239 -1.31 -7.90 -4.54
N LEU A 240 -2.16 -7.28 -3.72
CA LEU A 240 -2.56 -7.83 -2.42
C LEU A 240 -3.24 -9.21 -2.54
N LEU A 241 -4.12 -9.41 -3.52
CA LEU A 241 -4.75 -10.72 -3.73
C LEU A 241 -3.72 -11.79 -4.14
N ASN A 242 -2.75 -11.42 -4.99
CA ASN A 242 -1.66 -12.31 -5.36
C ASN A 242 -0.82 -12.74 -4.14
N LEU A 243 -0.50 -11.82 -3.23
CA LEU A 243 0.18 -12.15 -1.97
C LEU A 243 -0.63 -13.14 -1.12
N GLU A 244 -1.93 -12.90 -0.96
CA GLU A 244 -2.82 -13.77 -0.18
C GLU A 244 -2.99 -15.16 -0.82
N MET A 245 -3.12 -15.24 -2.14
CA MET A 245 -3.18 -16.52 -2.86
C MET A 245 -1.86 -17.29 -2.75
N ALA A 246 -0.72 -16.61 -2.91
CA ALA A 246 0.59 -17.22 -2.72
C ALA A 246 0.77 -17.75 -1.29
N ARG A 247 0.33 -16.99 -0.28
CA ARG A 247 0.31 -17.45 1.12
C ARG A 247 -0.49 -18.74 1.28
N ARG A 248 -1.70 -18.82 0.73
CA ARG A 248 -2.54 -20.03 0.79
C ARG A 248 -1.87 -21.22 0.12
N GLN A 249 -1.23 -21.01 -1.03
CA GLN A 249 -0.50 -22.07 -1.72
C GLN A 249 0.63 -22.64 -0.86
N THR A 250 1.37 -21.81 -0.10
CA THR A 250 2.37 -22.35 0.84
C THR A 250 1.78 -23.16 2.00
N VAL A 251 0.55 -22.85 2.43
CA VAL A 251 -0.17 -23.67 3.42
C VAL A 251 -0.56 -25.01 2.81
N THR A 252 -1.01 -25.03 1.55
CA THR A 252 -1.27 -26.26 0.81
C THR A 252 0.01 -27.08 0.63
N ALA A 253 1.11 -26.45 0.21
CA ALA A 253 2.41 -27.09 0.07
C ALA A 253 2.85 -27.75 1.38
N GLN A 254 2.70 -27.06 2.53
CA GLN A 254 3.00 -27.65 3.84
C GLN A 254 2.20 -28.94 4.10
N ARG A 255 0.89 -28.93 3.83
CA ARG A 255 0.06 -30.12 4.03
C ARG A 255 0.47 -31.28 3.12
N LEU A 256 0.91 -30.97 1.89
CA LEU A 256 1.42 -31.96 0.95
C LEU A 256 2.74 -32.57 1.46
N VAL A 257 3.65 -31.76 2.01
CA VAL A 257 4.86 -32.25 2.68
C VAL A 257 4.51 -33.14 3.87
N ASP A 258 3.57 -32.73 4.72
CA ASP A 258 3.13 -33.54 5.87
C ASP A 258 2.52 -34.89 5.43
N ALA A 259 1.97 -34.96 4.21
CA ALA A 259 1.43 -36.17 3.58
C ALA A 259 2.46 -36.96 2.76
N GLY A 260 3.73 -36.54 2.72
CA GLY A 260 4.79 -37.18 1.92
C GLY A 260 4.68 -36.94 0.40
N GLN A 261 3.87 -35.97 -0.04
CA GLN A 261 3.62 -35.65 -1.45
C GLN A 261 4.55 -34.53 -1.94
N PHE A 262 5.86 -34.78 -1.93
CA PHE A 262 6.88 -33.74 -2.13
C PHE A 262 6.87 -33.10 -3.53
N ASP A 263 6.60 -33.85 -4.60
CA ASP A 263 6.55 -33.27 -5.94
C ASP A 263 5.39 -32.28 -6.09
N GLN A 264 4.22 -32.62 -5.56
CA GLN A 264 3.06 -31.72 -5.55
C GLN A 264 3.32 -30.51 -4.64
N ALA A 265 4.01 -30.71 -3.51
CA ALA A 265 4.41 -29.59 -2.66
C ALA A 265 5.34 -28.62 -3.41
N ARG A 266 6.29 -29.13 -4.20
CA ARG A 266 7.20 -28.33 -5.02
C ARG A 266 6.44 -27.52 -6.07
N GLU A 267 5.51 -28.13 -6.79
CA GLU A 267 4.64 -27.41 -7.74
C GLU A 267 3.85 -26.27 -7.09
N GLN A 268 3.32 -26.50 -5.88
CA GLN A 268 2.62 -25.45 -5.14
C GLN A 268 3.55 -24.31 -4.69
N LEU A 269 4.77 -24.63 -4.25
CA LEU A 269 5.76 -23.62 -3.89
C LEU A 269 6.18 -22.79 -5.09
N ASP A 270 6.53 -23.42 -6.22
CA ASP A 270 6.94 -22.71 -7.43
C ASP A 270 5.83 -21.78 -7.93
N ALA A 271 4.57 -22.26 -7.93
CA ALA A 271 3.42 -21.44 -8.28
C ALA A 271 3.18 -20.27 -7.31
N ALA A 272 3.42 -20.47 -6.01
CA ALA A 272 3.31 -19.40 -5.00
C ALA A 272 4.40 -18.33 -5.21
N LEU A 273 5.64 -18.75 -5.38
CA LEU A 273 6.81 -17.87 -5.54
C LEU A 273 6.72 -17.07 -6.84
N ALA A 274 6.21 -17.67 -7.93
CA ALA A 274 5.96 -16.97 -9.18
C ALA A 274 4.87 -15.88 -9.05
N LYS A 275 3.91 -16.06 -8.14
CA LYS A 275 2.79 -15.13 -7.94
C LYS A 275 3.16 -13.93 -7.06
N ALA A 276 4.09 -14.11 -6.13
CA ALA A 276 4.53 -13.08 -5.19
C ALA A 276 6.06 -13.09 -5.01
N PRO A 277 6.83 -12.86 -6.10
CA PRO A 277 8.29 -12.96 -6.08
C PRO A 277 8.94 -11.88 -5.21
N ASP A 278 8.25 -10.78 -4.92
CA ASP A 278 8.79 -9.67 -4.15
C ASP A 278 8.53 -9.77 -2.65
N TRP A 279 7.80 -10.80 -2.19
CA TRP A 279 7.43 -10.94 -0.79
C TRP A 279 8.41 -11.84 -0.01
N PRO A 280 9.32 -11.29 0.80
CA PRO A 280 10.43 -12.06 1.35
C PRO A 280 9.98 -13.14 2.34
N ARG A 281 8.87 -12.92 3.06
CA ARG A 281 8.29 -13.93 3.96
C ARG A 281 7.91 -15.22 3.24
N LEU A 282 7.49 -15.10 1.97
CA LEU A 282 7.12 -16.26 1.18
C LEU A 282 8.33 -17.14 0.89
N TRP A 283 9.45 -16.52 0.51
CA TRP A 283 10.73 -17.20 0.29
C TRP A 283 11.26 -17.86 1.55
N LEU A 284 11.21 -17.18 2.71
CA LEU A 284 11.59 -17.79 4.00
C LEU A 284 10.70 -19.00 4.34
N ARG A 285 9.40 -18.91 4.05
CA ARG A 285 8.47 -20.04 4.25
C ARG A 285 8.80 -21.21 3.32
N ALA A 286 9.10 -20.94 2.06
CA ALA A 286 9.49 -21.94 1.07
C ALA A 286 10.80 -22.65 1.47
N ALA A 287 11.82 -21.91 1.90
CA ALA A 287 13.08 -22.47 2.39
C ALA A 287 12.88 -23.46 3.55
N ARG A 288 12.01 -23.10 4.51
CA ARG A 288 11.68 -24.00 5.62
C ARG A 288 11.00 -25.29 5.15
N ILE A 289 10.09 -25.18 4.18
CA ILE A 289 9.40 -26.35 3.62
C ILE A 289 10.40 -27.22 2.84
N ALA A 290 11.33 -26.61 2.11
CA ALA A 290 12.41 -27.32 1.43
C ALA A 290 13.30 -28.11 2.41
N MET A 291 13.65 -27.55 3.58
CA MET A 291 14.36 -28.30 4.62
C MET A 291 13.58 -29.52 5.12
N GLN A 292 12.25 -29.44 5.23
CA GLN A 292 11.42 -30.60 5.63
C GLN A 292 11.31 -31.66 4.55
N MET A 293 11.53 -31.28 3.30
CA MET A 293 11.60 -32.19 2.15
C MET A 293 12.99 -32.82 1.98
N ASP A 294 13.95 -32.56 2.87
CA ASP A 294 15.35 -32.96 2.74
C ASP A 294 16.03 -32.38 1.48
N GLU A 295 15.71 -31.12 1.16
CA GLU A 295 16.17 -30.41 -0.05
C GLU A 295 17.00 -29.16 0.33
N PRO A 296 18.20 -29.32 0.92
CA PRO A 296 19.00 -28.21 1.43
C PRO A 296 19.47 -27.24 0.34
N GLY A 297 19.70 -27.73 -0.88
CA GLY A 297 20.05 -26.87 -2.02
C GLY A 297 18.91 -25.93 -2.43
N LEU A 298 17.68 -26.43 -2.40
CA LEU A 298 16.48 -25.63 -2.66
C LEU A 298 16.26 -24.59 -1.55
N ALA A 299 16.44 -25.00 -0.29
CA ALA A 299 16.38 -24.09 0.85
C ALA A 299 17.39 -22.94 0.73
N MET A 300 18.63 -23.24 0.30
CA MET A 300 19.67 -22.23 0.09
C MET A 300 19.28 -21.21 -0.99
N ARG A 301 18.77 -21.68 -2.13
CA ARG A 301 18.30 -20.82 -3.23
C ARG A 301 17.22 -19.85 -2.76
N ASP A 302 16.25 -20.36 -2.00
CA ASP A 302 15.12 -19.55 -1.54
C ASP A 302 15.55 -18.55 -0.45
N LEU A 303 16.47 -18.96 0.45
CA LEU A 303 17.07 -18.06 1.43
C LEU A 303 17.88 -16.94 0.77
N ASP A 304 18.63 -17.22 -0.30
CA ASP A 304 19.35 -16.19 -1.08
C ASP A 304 18.42 -15.14 -1.63
N THR A 305 17.32 -15.59 -2.20
CA THR A 305 16.28 -14.72 -2.75
C THR A 305 15.64 -13.85 -1.65
N ALA A 306 15.43 -14.41 -0.46
CA ALA A 306 14.91 -13.69 0.70
C ALA A 306 15.92 -12.69 1.26
N LEU A 307 17.19 -13.08 1.35
CA LEU A 307 18.30 -12.32 1.90
C LEU A 307 18.57 -11.07 1.08
N VAL A 308 18.53 -11.17 -0.26
CA VAL A 308 18.67 -10.00 -1.16
C VAL A 308 17.56 -8.96 -0.97
N ARG A 309 16.37 -9.36 -0.51
CA ARG A 309 15.18 -8.50 -0.39
C ARG A 309 14.96 -7.96 1.03
N GLN A 310 15.10 -8.82 2.04
CA GLN A 310 14.95 -8.48 3.47
C GLN A 310 16.01 -9.19 4.32
N PRO A 311 17.25 -8.68 4.33
CA PRO A 311 18.37 -9.35 4.98
C PRO A 311 18.20 -9.53 6.49
N ALA A 312 17.56 -8.58 7.17
CA ALA A 312 17.31 -8.68 8.61
C ALA A 312 16.40 -9.86 8.97
N TRP A 313 15.38 -10.12 8.14
CA TRP A 313 14.47 -11.25 8.35
C TRP A 313 15.16 -12.58 8.04
N ALA A 314 15.90 -12.65 6.94
CA ALA A 314 16.68 -13.83 6.59
C ALA A 314 17.72 -14.17 7.67
N ALA A 315 18.47 -13.18 8.19
CA ALA A 315 19.43 -13.41 9.27
C ALA A 315 18.77 -13.96 10.54
N THR A 316 17.57 -13.48 10.88
CA THR A 316 16.79 -14.00 12.02
C THR A 316 16.32 -15.43 11.77
N GLU A 317 15.87 -15.73 10.55
CA GLU A 317 15.41 -17.05 10.14
C GLU A 317 16.53 -18.09 10.22
N LEU A 318 17.75 -17.73 9.80
CA LEU A 318 18.92 -18.62 9.81
C LEU A 318 19.37 -19.07 11.20
N ASN A 319 19.05 -18.30 12.24
CA ASN A 319 19.34 -18.68 13.63
C ASN A 319 18.43 -19.80 14.17
N GLN A 320 17.47 -20.26 13.38
CA GLN A 320 16.57 -21.34 13.77
C GLN A 320 17.23 -22.70 13.55
N GLY A 321 17.01 -23.63 14.48
CA GLY A 321 17.63 -24.96 14.46
C GLY A 321 17.33 -25.80 13.20
N VAL A 322 16.27 -25.46 12.44
CA VAL A 322 15.94 -26.11 11.17
C VAL A 322 17.05 -25.95 10.10
N TYR A 323 17.92 -24.95 10.22
CA TYR A 323 19.03 -24.71 9.29
C TYR A 323 20.39 -25.13 9.86
N ALA A 324 20.43 -25.84 10.99
CA ALA A 324 21.69 -26.22 11.64
C ALA A 324 22.61 -27.05 10.71
N GLU A 325 22.02 -27.88 9.86
CA GLU A 325 22.75 -28.66 8.85
C GLU A 325 23.34 -27.79 7.74
N LEU A 326 22.65 -26.72 7.33
CA LEU A 326 23.19 -25.75 6.38
C LEU A 326 24.42 -25.03 6.94
N GLY A 327 24.44 -24.79 8.25
CA GLY A 327 25.59 -24.24 8.99
C GLY A 327 26.87 -25.06 8.86
N GLN A 328 26.77 -26.34 8.51
CA GLN A 328 27.92 -27.22 8.30
C GLN A 328 28.49 -27.13 6.88
N LEU A 329 27.80 -26.45 5.96
CA LEU A 329 28.29 -26.24 4.60
C LEU A 329 29.40 -25.18 4.60
N GLU A 330 30.55 -25.54 4.03
CA GLU A 330 31.79 -24.74 4.04
C GLU A 330 31.60 -23.28 3.59
N HIS A 331 30.66 -23.03 2.68
CA HIS A 331 30.41 -21.71 2.09
C HIS A 331 29.22 -20.96 2.72
N PHE A 332 28.47 -21.56 3.65
CA PHE A 332 27.26 -20.97 4.19
C PHE A 332 27.52 -19.71 5.00
N HIS A 333 28.50 -19.75 5.91
CA HIS A 333 28.87 -18.58 6.71
C HIS A 333 29.44 -17.45 5.86
N ALA A 334 30.34 -17.76 4.91
CA ALA A 334 30.89 -16.77 3.99
C ALA A 334 29.83 -16.11 3.09
N TRP A 335 28.82 -16.88 2.67
CA TRP A 335 27.69 -16.38 1.90
C TRP A 335 26.80 -15.43 2.74
N ILE A 336 26.49 -15.78 3.99
CA ILE A 336 25.76 -14.90 4.92
C ILE A 336 26.51 -13.59 5.14
N ASP A 337 27.80 -13.68 5.45
CA ASP A 337 28.64 -12.51 5.72
C ASP A 337 28.71 -11.58 4.50
N THR A 338 28.83 -12.15 3.30
CA THR A 338 28.83 -11.39 2.04
C THR A 338 27.53 -10.64 1.82
N ALA A 339 26.38 -11.30 2.04
CA ALA A 339 25.08 -10.68 1.82
C ALA A 339 24.75 -9.62 2.88
N GLN A 340 25.13 -9.86 4.15
CA GLN A 340 25.03 -8.85 5.21
C GLN A 340 25.89 -7.63 4.88
N LYS A 341 27.12 -7.84 4.43
CA LYS A 341 28.02 -6.76 3.99
C LYS A 341 27.43 -5.96 2.81
N GLN A 342 26.87 -6.64 1.81
CA GLN A 342 26.19 -5.96 0.69
C GLN A 342 24.98 -5.14 1.14
N GLN A 343 24.21 -5.61 2.14
CA GLN A 343 23.14 -4.79 2.70
C GLN A 343 23.69 -3.55 3.40
N THR A 344 24.71 -3.70 4.26
CA THR A 344 25.34 -2.58 4.95
C THR A 344 25.79 -1.51 3.96
N LEU A 345 26.31 -1.91 2.78
CA LEU A 345 26.66 -1.00 1.69
C LEU A 345 25.45 -0.31 1.05
N ARG A 346 24.36 -1.04 0.78
CA ARG A 346 23.10 -0.46 0.23
C ARG A 346 22.47 0.53 1.21
N ASP A 347 22.44 0.19 2.49
CA ASP A 347 21.96 1.08 3.54
C ASP A 347 22.84 2.33 3.61
N ALA A 348 24.16 2.19 3.47
CA ALA A 348 25.09 3.33 3.43
C ALA A 348 24.79 4.28 2.27
N ASP A 349 24.56 3.76 1.07
CA ASP A 349 24.21 4.57 -0.10
C ASP A 349 22.87 5.27 0.07
N ALA A 350 21.83 4.57 0.56
CA ALA A 350 20.50 5.13 0.80
C ALA A 350 20.47 6.19 1.92
N LEU A 351 21.27 6.00 2.97
CA LEU A 351 21.35 6.91 4.12
C LEU A 351 22.07 8.23 3.79
N THR A 352 22.83 8.30 2.68
CA THR A 352 23.56 9.53 2.33
C THR A 352 22.66 10.75 2.09
N THR A 353 21.39 10.57 1.72
CA THR A 353 20.48 11.69 1.37
C THR A 353 19.59 12.17 2.53
N HIS A 354 19.18 11.30 3.47
CA HIS A 354 18.19 11.64 4.50
C HIS A 354 18.49 11.15 5.93
N ALA A 355 19.63 10.50 6.19
CA ALA A 355 19.91 9.93 7.50
C ALA A 355 20.35 10.94 8.56
N THR A 356 19.90 10.72 9.79
CA THR A 356 20.34 11.42 10.99
C THR A 356 21.81 11.12 11.32
N VAL A 357 22.44 11.98 12.13
CA VAL A 357 23.82 11.76 12.62
C VAL A 357 23.94 10.45 13.40
N ALA A 358 22.93 10.07 14.17
CA ALA A 358 22.93 8.85 14.96
C ALA A 358 22.92 7.58 14.09
N GLU A 359 22.09 7.56 13.05
CA GLU A 359 22.02 6.44 12.10
C GLU A 359 23.34 6.27 11.34
N ARG A 360 23.93 7.38 10.90
CA ARG A 360 25.25 7.36 10.23
C ARG A 360 26.34 6.84 11.16
N VAL A 361 26.38 7.28 12.42
CA VAL A 361 27.34 6.78 13.42
C VAL A 361 27.17 5.28 13.68
N ALA A 362 25.93 4.80 13.83
CA ALA A 362 25.67 3.37 14.04
C ALA A 362 26.13 2.52 12.85
N LEU A 363 25.79 2.94 11.62
CA LEU A 363 26.21 2.24 10.40
C LEU A 363 27.73 2.26 10.21
N THR A 364 28.38 3.37 10.56
CA THR A 364 29.83 3.48 10.43
C THR A 364 30.57 2.50 11.34
N ARG A 365 30.08 2.30 12.57
CA ARG A 365 30.65 1.28 13.48
C ARG A 365 30.56 -0.11 12.87
N ARG A 366 29.41 -0.45 12.29
CA ARG A 366 29.21 -1.73 11.61
C ARG A 366 30.16 -1.91 10.43
N LEU A 367 30.31 -0.88 9.59
CA LEU A 367 31.27 -0.91 8.47
C LEU A 367 32.72 -1.10 8.93
N LEU A 368 33.10 -0.54 10.09
CA LEU A 368 34.43 -0.76 10.66
C LEU A 368 34.61 -2.19 11.22
N GLU A 369 33.57 -2.75 11.84
CA GLU A 369 33.55 -4.17 12.26
C GLU A 369 33.70 -5.11 11.05
N ASP A 370 33.06 -4.76 9.92
CA ASP A 370 33.13 -5.48 8.64
C ASP A 370 34.45 -5.23 7.86
N GLY A 371 35.38 -4.44 8.42
CA GLY A 371 36.67 -4.09 7.83
C GLY A 371 36.62 -3.09 6.67
N ASP A 372 35.48 -2.45 6.40
CA ASP A 372 35.30 -1.46 5.33
C ASP A 372 35.47 -0.02 5.83
N ALA A 373 36.72 0.32 6.17
CA ALA A 373 37.10 1.66 6.59
C ALA A 373 36.92 2.73 5.49
N ALA A 374 36.87 2.32 4.21
CA ALA A 374 36.73 3.25 3.08
C ALA A 374 35.30 3.78 2.95
N THR A 375 34.30 2.89 3.04
CA THR A 375 32.88 3.29 3.03
C THR A 375 32.49 3.98 4.33
N ALA A 376 33.00 3.50 5.48
CA ALA A 376 32.84 4.14 6.78
C ALA A 376 33.25 5.63 6.74
N ARG A 377 34.40 5.91 6.11
CA ARG A 377 34.89 7.29 5.93
C ARG A 377 33.95 8.14 5.08
N LYS A 378 33.52 7.63 3.91
CA LYS A 378 32.61 8.38 3.01
C LYS A 378 31.33 8.80 3.73
N LEU A 379 30.77 7.93 4.57
CA LEU A 379 29.52 8.18 5.28
C LEU A 379 29.63 9.29 6.34
N ILE A 380 30.77 9.36 7.03
CA ILE A 380 31.04 10.32 8.12
C ILE A 380 31.64 11.64 7.64
N ASP A 381 32.45 11.64 6.58
CA ASP A 381 33.02 12.86 6.01
C ASP A 381 31.96 13.77 5.39
N ALA A 382 30.79 13.20 5.02
CA ALA A 382 29.62 13.97 4.59
C ALA A 382 28.98 14.83 5.70
N ILE A 383 29.34 14.60 6.98
CA ILE A 383 28.81 15.34 8.12
C ILE A 383 29.80 16.45 8.54
N PRO A 384 29.40 17.73 8.58
CA PRO A 384 30.30 18.81 9.01
C PRO A 384 30.85 18.58 10.42
N VAL A 385 32.16 18.83 10.59
CA VAL A 385 32.86 18.69 11.90
C VAL A 385 32.20 19.53 13.01
N SER A 386 31.58 20.65 12.66
CA SER A 386 30.86 21.55 13.57
C SER A 386 29.60 20.96 14.21
N THR A 387 29.13 19.80 13.75
CA THR A 387 27.96 19.09 14.31
C THR A 387 28.36 17.94 15.25
N GLY A 388 29.62 17.91 15.67
CA GLY A 388 30.30 16.81 16.36
C GLY A 388 29.75 16.43 17.73
N SER A 389 28.90 15.40 17.77
CA SER A 389 28.67 14.65 19.02
C SER A 389 29.94 13.86 19.40
N ALA A 390 30.11 13.54 20.69
CA ALA A 390 31.22 12.71 21.14
C ALA A 390 31.30 11.36 20.39
N ALA A 391 30.14 10.78 20.05
CA ALA A 391 30.04 9.55 19.29
C ALA A 391 30.56 9.69 17.84
N MET A 392 30.39 10.86 17.22
CA MET A 392 30.91 11.13 15.87
C MET A 392 32.44 11.22 15.88
N HIS A 393 33.00 12.02 16.79
CA HIS A 393 34.45 12.16 16.93
C HIS A 393 35.12 10.84 17.29
N GLU A 394 34.47 10.03 18.13
CA GLU A 394 34.97 8.69 18.42
C GLU A 394 35.05 7.81 17.16
N VAL A 395 33.99 7.79 16.34
CA VAL A 395 33.96 6.99 15.12
C VAL A 395 35.00 7.48 14.10
N ARG A 396 35.25 8.79 14.00
CA ARG A 396 36.35 9.32 13.18
C ARG A 396 37.72 8.85 13.67
N ALA A 397 37.91 8.77 14.98
CA ALA A 397 39.13 8.22 15.55
C ALA A 397 39.31 6.74 15.18
N ASP A 398 38.22 5.96 15.19
CA ASP A 398 38.25 4.55 14.80
C ASP A 398 38.54 4.35 13.31
N ILE A 399 37.96 5.19 12.43
CA ILE A 399 38.32 5.21 10.99
C ILE A 399 39.81 5.50 10.80
N ALA A 400 40.35 6.50 11.52
CA ALA A 400 41.76 6.87 11.42
C ALA A 400 42.68 5.73 11.90
N LEU A 401 42.31 5.01 12.95
CA LEU A 401 43.04 3.82 13.40
C LEU A 401 43.02 2.69 12.38
N ALA A 402 41.87 2.42 11.77
CA ALA A 402 41.77 1.44 10.69
C ALA A 402 42.63 1.80 9.47
N GLN A 403 42.96 3.09 9.30
CA GLN A 403 43.84 3.62 8.26
C GLN A 403 45.29 3.82 8.73
N THR A 404 45.64 3.31 9.92
CA THR A 404 46.98 3.43 10.54
C THR A 404 47.43 4.87 10.83
N ASP A 405 46.50 5.83 10.89
CA ASP A 405 46.77 7.24 11.21
C ASP A 405 46.52 7.52 12.71
N THR A 406 47.47 7.10 13.53
CA THR A 406 47.42 7.26 14.99
C THR A 406 47.38 8.72 15.43
N ALA A 407 47.98 9.64 14.66
CA ALA A 407 48.00 11.07 14.96
C ALA A 407 46.61 11.69 14.78
N LYS A 408 45.94 11.39 13.67
CA LYS A 408 44.56 11.83 13.43
C LYS A 408 43.58 11.19 14.40
N ALA A 409 43.77 9.90 14.72
CA ALA A 409 42.96 9.23 15.73
C ALA A 409 43.08 9.89 17.12
N ALA A 410 44.30 10.28 17.50
CA ALA A 410 44.55 10.99 18.75
C ALA A 410 43.94 12.41 18.76
N ALA A 411 43.89 13.10 17.61
CA ALA A 411 43.22 14.40 17.53
C ALA A 411 41.70 14.28 17.68
N GLU A 412 41.07 13.35 16.95
CA GLU A 412 39.62 13.13 16.99
C GLU A 412 39.15 12.64 18.37
N ILE A 413 39.89 11.75 19.03
CA ILE A 413 39.50 11.29 20.37
C ILE A 413 39.56 12.42 21.43
N GLN A 414 40.43 13.42 21.25
CA GLN A 414 40.45 14.59 22.14
C GLN A 414 39.21 15.45 21.95
N LEU A 415 38.73 15.60 20.71
CA LEU A 415 37.46 16.27 20.43
C LEU A 415 36.28 15.48 21.03
N ALA A 416 36.32 14.14 20.97
CA ALA A 416 35.31 13.30 21.62
C ALA A 416 35.28 13.48 23.15
N VAL A 417 36.46 13.53 23.79
CA VAL A 417 36.59 13.80 25.24
C VAL A 417 36.10 15.20 25.58
N ALA A 418 36.40 16.20 24.76
CA ALA A 418 35.91 17.57 24.98
C ALA A 418 34.37 17.66 24.90
N ALA A 419 33.75 16.90 23.98
CA ALA A 419 32.30 16.85 23.81
C ALA A 419 31.58 16.01 24.90
N ALA A 420 32.26 15.06 25.54
CA ALA A 420 31.74 14.25 26.64
C ALA A 420 32.80 14.09 27.74
N PRO A 421 33.06 15.14 28.53
CA PRO A 421 34.17 15.14 29.48
C PRO A 421 34.04 14.03 30.51
N ASP A 422 32.84 13.65 30.94
CA ASP A 422 32.65 12.65 31.99
C ASP A 422 32.70 11.19 31.49
N ASP A 423 32.86 10.95 30.18
CA ASP A 423 33.00 9.60 29.63
C ASP A 423 34.41 9.03 29.90
N LEU A 424 34.51 8.18 30.92
CA LEU A 424 35.74 7.52 31.34
C LEU A 424 36.36 6.64 30.23
N ARG A 425 35.55 6.06 29.33
CA ARG A 425 36.01 5.19 28.25
C ARG A 425 36.76 6.01 27.20
N LEU A 426 36.25 7.18 26.83
CA LEU A 426 36.92 8.10 25.90
C LEU A 426 38.26 8.60 26.49
N ARG A 427 38.29 8.97 27.77
CA ARG A 427 39.53 9.38 28.46
C ARG A 427 40.60 8.28 28.46
N LYS A 428 40.19 7.03 28.73
CA LYS A 428 41.09 5.87 28.68
C LYS A 428 41.63 5.63 27.26
N LYS A 429 40.76 5.74 26.25
CA LYS A 429 41.13 5.60 24.83
C LYS A 429 42.13 6.68 24.41
N ALA A 430 41.89 7.93 24.81
CA ALA A 430 42.80 9.06 24.56
C ALA A 430 44.19 8.85 25.20
N LEU A 431 44.24 8.34 26.43
CA LEU A 431 45.52 8.05 27.10
C LEU A 431 46.32 6.97 26.35
N ARG A 432 45.67 5.88 25.92
CA ARG A 432 46.30 4.82 25.14
C ARG A 432 46.86 5.34 23.82
N LEU A 433 46.09 6.15 23.10
CA LEU A 433 46.53 6.73 21.83
C LEU A 433 47.71 7.69 22.03
N LYS A 434 47.70 8.49 23.09
CA LYS A 434 48.83 9.36 23.44
C LYS A 434 50.12 8.57 23.71
N GLN A 435 50.01 7.39 24.32
CA GLN A 435 51.16 6.50 24.58
C GLN A 435 51.67 5.81 23.31
N ALA A 436 50.80 5.61 22.33
CA ALA A 436 51.14 4.97 21.04
C ALA A 436 51.77 5.93 20.03
N LEU A 437 51.71 7.24 20.26
CA LEU A 437 52.39 8.22 19.41
C LEU A 437 53.91 8.17 19.62
N PRO A 438 54.71 8.30 18.55
CA PRO A 438 56.16 8.44 18.70
C PRO A 438 56.46 9.67 19.57
N LYS A 439 57.37 9.52 20.52
CA LYS A 439 57.86 10.65 21.31
C LYS A 439 58.53 11.64 20.36
N PRO A 440 58.32 12.96 20.57
CA PRO A 440 58.85 14.00 19.69
C PRO A 440 60.38 13.94 19.54
#